data_AF-C3JCH1-F1
#
_entry.id   AF-C3JCH1-F1
#
_cell.length_a   1.000
_cell.length_b   1.000
_cell.length_c   1.000
_cell.angle_alpha   90.00
_cell.angle_beta   90.00
_cell.angle_gamma   90.00
#
_symmetry.space_group_name_H-M   'P 1'
#
loop_
_entity.id
_entity.type
_entity.pdbx_description
1 polymer ?
#
loop_
_entity_poly.entity_id
_entity_poly.type
_entity_poly.pdbx_seq_one_letter_code
_entity_poly.pdbx_strand_id
1 'polypeptide(L)'
;MISSDFILNHFPAGTLTIVKGAPAVGKTAFAISVALRLAQSNRRVLYFSLEMSQSRFVERMKLQIEEDELQDLKSRIVIDDTPQISLDQIRSKLERTSVDYVLVDYIQLLSPSSLATSRKEELISILQDLKLMAEECHVAIIGLFQLPKCFGMGESYNDLNNSDSDDDSAVDIPGINVGLIDRDGKYTSVASPFSS
;
A
#
# COMPACT_ATOMS: atom_id res chain seq x y z
N MET A 1 8.69 -2.19 16.70
CA MET A 1 9.30 -2.35 15.36
C MET A 1 8.58 -3.46 14.63
N ILE A 2 8.37 -3.32 13.32
CA ILE A 2 7.69 -4.30 12.47
C ILE A 2 8.63 -5.50 12.25
N SER A 3 8.20 -6.72 12.57
CA SER A 3 9.01 -7.93 12.37
C SER A 3 8.86 -8.49 10.95
N SER A 4 9.83 -9.31 10.53
CA SER A 4 9.75 -9.98 9.22
C SER A 4 8.58 -10.98 9.17
N ASP A 5 8.32 -11.70 10.26
CA ASP A 5 7.16 -12.60 10.37
C ASP A 5 5.83 -11.84 10.28
N PHE A 6 5.75 -10.65 10.89
CA PHE A 6 4.59 -9.80 10.75
C PHE A 6 4.33 -9.48 9.27
N ILE A 7 5.36 -9.12 8.51
CA ILE A 7 5.21 -8.75 7.10
C ILE A 7 4.75 -9.95 6.28
N LEU A 8 5.35 -11.12 6.46
CA LEU A 8 4.98 -12.33 5.72
C LEU A 8 3.55 -12.78 6.00
N ASN A 9 3.09 -12.64 7.24
CA ASN A 9 1.74 -13.04 7.64
C ASN A 9 0.65 -12.07 7.15
N HIS A 10 0.96 -10.78 7.04
CA HIS A 10 -0.03 -9.75 6.68
C HIS A 10 0.03 -9.33 5.21
N PHE A 11 1.16 -9.55 4.54
CA PHE A 11 1.39 -9.15 3.15
C PHE A 11 1.94 -10.33 2.32
N PRO A 12 1.19 -11.44 2.19
CA PRO A 12 1.66 -12.60 1.46
C PRO A 12 1.81 -12.33 -0.04
N ALA A 13 2.74 -13.03 -0.68
CA ALA A 13 2.95 -12.96 -2.13
C ALA A 13 1.68 -13.37 -2.90
N GLY A 14 1.47 -12.77 -4.07
CA GLY A 14 0.28 -13.04 -4.87
C GLY A 14 -0.98 -12.36 -4.36
N THR A 15 -0.88 -11.43 -3.40
CA THR A 15 -2.05 -10.76 -2.82
C THR A 15 -1.93 -9.24 -2.85
N LEU A 16 -3.09 -8.60 -2.88
CA LEU A 16 -3.23 -7.16 -2.67
C LEU A 16 -3.70 -6.91 -1.23
N THR A 17 -2.96 -6.08 -0.51
CA THR A 17 -3.33 -5.61 0.82
C THR A 17 -3.48 -4.10 0.83
N ILE A 18 -4.63 -3.61 1.25
CA ILE A 18 -4.93 -2.19 1.39
C ILE A 18 -4.75 -1.75 2.84
N VAL A 19 -3.92 -0.74 3.04
CA VAL A 19 -3.65 -0.15 4.33
C VAL A 19 -4.34 1.20 4.41
N LYS A 20 -5.51 1.22 5.06
CA LYS A 20 -6.32 2.42 5.24
C LYS A 20 -5.88 3.19 6.49
N GLY A 21 -6.09 4.49 6.48
CA GLY A 21 -5.92 5.33 7.67
C GLY A 21 -6.24 6.78 7.40
N ALA A 22 -6.58 7.52 8.45
CA ALA A 22 -6.85 8.96 8.35
C ALA A 22 -5.59 9.75 7.92
N PRO A 23 -5.73 10.99 7.46
CA PRO A 23 -4.58 11.84 7.17
C PRO A 23 -3.67 11.99 8.40
N ALA A 24 -2.35 12.08 8.19
CA ALA A 24 -1.35 12.29 9.24
C ALA A 24 -1.20 11.19 10.32
N VAL A 25 -1.83 10.03 10.19
CA VAL A 25 -1.67 8.89 11.14
C VAL A 25 -0.37 8.09 10.97
N GLY A 26 0.49 8.49 10.03
CA GLY A 26 1.78 7.82 9.81
C GLY A 26 1.79 6.71 8.77
N LYS A 27 0.81 6.64 7.85
CA LYS A 27 0.77 5.65 6.76
C LYS A 27 2.08 5.55 5.96
N THR A 28 2.58 6.67 5.43
CA THR A 28 3.87 6.69 4.71
C THR A 28 5.04 6.26 5.60
N ALA A 29 5.03 6.66 6.88
CA ALA A 29 6.08 6.24 7.81
C ALA A 29 6.06 4.72 8.04
N PHE A 30 4.88 4.13 8.18
CA PHE A 30 4.68 2.68 8.23
C PHE A 30 5.15 1.99 6.94
N ALA A 31 4.74 2.49 5.77
CA ALA A 31 5.11 1.90 4.48
C ALA A 31 6.62 1.92 4.26
N ILE A 32 7.29 3.01 4.62
CA ILE A 32 8.76 3.11 4.62
C ILE A 32 9.37 2.10 5.57
N SER A 33 8.81 1.93 6.78
CA SER A 33 9.28 0.94 7.75
C SER A 33 9.18 -0.49 7.21
N VAL A 34 8.08 -0.83 6.55
CA VAL A 34 7.88 -2.12 5.87
C VAL A 34 8.91 -2.31 4.76
N ALA A 35 9.09 -1.32 3.88
CA ALA A 35 10.06 -1.39 2.79
C ALA A 35 11.50 -1.58 3.28
N LEU A 36 11.90 -0.84 4.32
CA LEU A 36 13.20 -0.97 4.98
C LEU A 36 13.40 -2.36 5.56
N ARG A 37 12.39 -2.88 6.29
CA ARG A 37 12.49 -4.20 6.92
C ARG A 37 12.58 -5.34 5.89
N LEU A 38 11.86 -5.21 4.78
CA LEU A 38 11.95 -6.13 3.64
C LEU A 38 13.35 -6.11 3.02
N ALA A 39 13.89 -4.92 2.77
CA ALA A 39 15.25 -4.76 2.26
C ALA A 39 16.30 -5.38 3.20
N GLN A 40 16.19 -5.13 4.51
CA GLN A 40 17.03 -5.77 5.54
C GLN A 40 16.90 -7.30 5.55
N SER A 41 15.73 -7.82 5.17
CA SER A 41 15.46 -9.26 5.04
C SER A 41 15.83 -9.80 3.63
N ASN A 42 16.68 -9.08 2.89
CA ASN A 42 17.18 -9.45 1.57
C ASN A 42 16.08 -9.56 0.49
N ARG A 43 14.95 -8.87 0.66
CA ARG A 43 13.86 -8.79 -0.32
C ARG A 43 13.95 -7.53 -1.15
N ARG A 44 13.57 -7.62 -2.42
CA ARG A 44 13.57 -6.49 -3.36
C ARG A 44 12.20 -5.82 -3.38
N VAL A 45 12.19 -4.50 -3.28
CA VAL A 45 10.99 -3.69 -3.14
C VAL A 45 10.92 -2.68 -4.28
N LEU A 46 9.77 -2.59 -4.93
CA LEU A 46 9.42 -1.47 -5.80
C LEU A 46 8.47 -0.54 -5.05
N TYR A 47 8.85 0.71 -4.85
CA TYR A 47 8.06 1.69 -4.11
C TYR A 47 7.62 2.82 -5.04
N PHE A 48 6.31 2.94 -5.26
CA PHE A 48 5.69 4.06 -5.98
C PHE A 48 5.32 5.17 -4.98
N SER A 49 6.14 6.21 -4.95
CA SER A 49 5.99 7.38 -4.09
C SER A 49 5.31 8.50 -4.87
N LEU A 50 3.99 8.45 -4.94
CA LEU A 50 3.20 9.31 -5.84
C LEU A 50 2.91 10.70 -5.25
N GLU A 51 3.08 10.88 -3.93
CA GLU A 51 2.92 12.18 -3.26
C GLU A 51 4.27 12.86 -2.94
N MET A 52 5.33 12.07 -2.79
CA MET A 52 6.64 12.54 -2.33
C MET A 52 7.72 12.30 -3.39
N SER A 53 8.63 13.27 -3.54
CA SER A 53 9.84 13.07 -4.34
C SER A 53 10.75 12.01 -3.73
N GLN A 54 11.57 11.37 -4.57
CA GLN A 54 12.58 10.42 -4.14
C GLN A 54 13.54 10.99 -3.08
N SER A 55 13.89 12.28 -3.18
CA SER A 55 14.73 12.96 -2.18
C SER A 55 14.08 12.98 -0.80
N ARG A 56 12.80 13.37 -0.70
CA ARG A 56 12.04 13.38 0.56
C ARG A 56 11.82 11.97 1.11
N PHE A 57 11.63 10.99 0.24
CA PHE A 57 11.54 9.58 0.63
C PHE A 57 12.82 9.12 1.33
N VAL A 58 13.99 9.41 0.74
CA VAL A 58 15.29 9.08 1.31
C VAL A 58 15.52 9.79 2.65
N GLU A 59 15.13 11.06 2.78
CA GLU A 59 15.19 11.78 4.06
C GLU A 59 14.35 11.09 5.14
N ARG A 60 13.16 10.59 4.79
CA ARG A 60 12.32 9.82 5.73
C ARG A 60 12.93 8.47 6.09
N MET A 61 13.59 7.78 5.15
CA MET A 61 14.33 6.55 5.46
C MET A 61 15.40 6.79 6.51
N LYS A 62 16.18 7.87 6.39
CA LYS A 62 17.25 8.25 7.34
C LYS A 62 16.75 8.49 8.77
N LEU A 63 15.45 8.73 8.96
CA LEU A 63 14.87 8.88 10.29
C LEU A 63 14.60 7.53 10.98
N GLN A 64 14.66 6.41 10.24
CA GLN A 64 14.28 5.08 10.72
C GLN A 64 15.44 4.08 10.76
N ILE A 65 16.57 4.40 10.15
CA ILE A 65 17.77 3.55 10.09
C ILE A 65 19.02 4.38 10.34
N GLU A 66 20.09 3.69 10.72
CA GLU A 66 21.43 4.27 10.81
C GLU A 66 22.01 4.58 9.41
N GLU A 67 22.95 5.52 9.34
CA GLU A 67 23.46 6.04 8.07
C GLU A 67 24.30 5.01 7.28
N ASP A 68 24.96 4.09 7.98
CA ASP A 68 25.78 3.02 7.42
C ASP A 68 24.93 1.94 6.70
N GLU A 69 23.72 1.67 7.16
CA GLU A 69 22.80 0.72 6.52
C GLU A 69 22.17 1.27 5.22
N LEU A 70 22.05 2.59 5.08
CA LEU A 70 21.26 3.21 4.00
C LEU A 70 21.74 2.82 2.60
N GLN A 71 23.05 2.71 2.39
CA GLN A 71 23.61 2.43 1.06
C GLN A 71 23.28 1.01 0.59
N ASP A 72 23.38 0.02 1.47
CA ASP A 72 23.03 -1.37 1.12
C ASP A 72 21.53 -1.49 0.84
N LEU A 73 20.71 -0.91 1.72
CA LEU A 73 19.25 -0.99 1.61
C LEU A 73 18.70 -0.28 0.37
N LYS A 74 19.31 0.84 -0.04
CA LYS A 74 18.94 1.55 -1.28
C LYS A 74 19.07 0.69 -2.53
N SER A 75 20.03 -0.24 -2.58
CA SER A 75 20.18 -1.13 -3.74
C SER A 75 18.99 -2.10 -3.90
N ARG A 76 18.22 -2.32 -2.83
CA ARG A 76 17.09 -3.26 -2.75
C ARG A 76 15.74 -2.58 -2.87
N ILE A 77 15.68 -1.26 -2.70
CA ILE A 77 14.46 -0.46 -2.79
C ILE A 77 14.55 0.42 -4.03
N VAL A 78 13.83 0.04 -5.07
CA VAL A 78 13.67 0.86 -6.27
C VAL A 78 12.52 1.83 -6.03
N ILE A 79 12.81 3.13 -6.05
CA ILE A 79 11.81 4.17 -5.82
C ILE A 79 11.43 4.80 -7.15
N ASP A 80 10.12 4.91 -7.38
CA ASP A 80 9.54 5.61 -8.51
C ASP A 80 8.61 6.72 -8.01
N ASP A 81 8.91 7.97 -8.36
CA ASP A 81 8.12 9.15 -8.02
C ASP A 81 7.43 9.76 -9.25
N THR A 82 7.19 8.95 -10.29
CA THR A 82 6.45 9.38 -11.49
C THR A 82 5.01 9.72 -11.11
N PRO A 83 4.56 10.97 -11.26
CA PRO A 83 3.20 11.36 -10.89
C PRO A 83 2.18 10.72 -11.84
N GLN A 84 1.00 10.40 -11.32
CA GLN A 84 -0.13 9.87 -12.12
C GLN A 84 0.22 8.65 -12.97
N ILE A 85 1.12 7.79 -12.48
CA ILE A 85 1.54 6.58 -13.18
C ILE A 85 0.33 5.68 -13.50
N SER A 86 0.31 5.11 -14.70
CA SER A 86 -0.72 4.15 -15.10
C SER A 86 -0.37 2.72 -14.65
N LEU A 87 -1.39 1.87 -14.56
CA LEU A 87 -1.20 0.46 -14.20
C LEU A 87 -0.34 -0.30 -15.22
N ASP A 88 -0.42 0.05 -16.51
CA ASP A 88 0.43 -0.51 -17.56
C ASP A 88 1.91 -0.16 -17.36
N GLN A 89 2.18 1.07 -16.89
CA GLN A 89 3.54 1.51 -16.57
C GLN A 89 4.07 0.79 -15.33
N ILE A 90 3.23 0.59 -14.30
CA ILE A 90 3.58 -0.24 -13.13
C ILE A 90 3.92 -1.65 -13.59
N ARG A 91 3.06 -2.28 -14.38
CA ARG A 91 3.26 -3.63 -14.91
C ARG A 91 4.57 -3.75 -15.70
N SER A 92 4.81 -2.82 -16.62
CA SER A 92 6.04 -2.77 -17.40
C SER A 92 7.29 -2.63 -16.54
N LYS A 93 7.20 -1.92 -15.40
CA LYS A 93 8.30 -1.80 -14.44
C LYS A 93 8.52 -3.09 -13.64
N LEU A 94 7.46 -3.79 -13.26
CA LEU A 94 7.54 -5.09 -12.58
C LEU A 94 8.17 -6.15 -13.48
N GLU A 95 7.83 -6.18 -14.77
CA GLU A 95 8.43 -7.13 -15.72
C GLU A 95 9.93 -6.89 -15.92
N ARG A 96 10.37 -5.64 -15.83
CA ARG A 96 11.79 -5.25 -15.95
C ARG A 96 12.57 -5.39 -14.64
N THR A 97 11.87 -5.36 -13.51
CA THR A 97 12.46 -5.29 -12.18
C THR A 97 11.97 -6.49 -11.38
N SER A 98 12.80 -7.53 -11.26
CA SER A 98 12.49 -8.66 -10.38
C SER A 98 12.42 -8.18 -8.93
N VAL A 99 11.20 -8.12 -8.38
CA VAL A 99 10.89 -7.67 -7.01
C VAL A 99 9.98 -8.66 -6.31
N ASP A 100 10.08 -8.71 -4.97
CA ASP A 100 9.21 -9.53 -4.12
C ASP A 100 7.96 -8.74 -3.68
N TYR A 101 8.11 -7.43 -3.48
CA TYR A 101 7.08 -6.54 -2.94
C TYR A 101 6.93 -5.27 -3.76
N VAL A 102 5.69 -4.78 -3.82
CA VAL A 102 5.32 -3.51 -4.42
C VAL A 102 4.58 -2.68 -3.37
N LEU A 103 5.01 -1.44 -3.16
CA LEU A 103 4.29 -0.48 -2.32
C LEU A 103 3.78 0.67 -3.18
N VAL A 104 2.54 1.09 -2.97
CA VAL A 104 1.92 2.23 -3.67
C VAL A 104 1.42 3.25 -2.66
N ASP A 105 2.01 4.45 -2.67
CA ASP A 105 1.73 5.54 -1.73
C ASP A 105 1.34 6.81 -2.51
N TYR A 106 0.07 7.09 -2.79
CA TYR A 106 -1.17 6.40 -2.42
C TYR A 106 -1.91 5.86 -3.66
N ILE A 107 -2.70 4.79 -3.52
CA ILE A 107 -3.44 4.17 -4.65
C ILE A 107 -4.34 5.17 -5.36
N GLN A 108 -4.92 6.13 -4.64
CA GLN A 108 -5.81 7.13 -5.23
C GLN A 108 -5.08 8.06 -6.23
N LEU A 109 -3.76 8.06 -6.30
CA LEU A 109 -3.01 8.86 -7.26
C LEU A 109 -2.66 8.10 -8.55
N LEU A 110 -3.11 6.84 -8.67
CA LEU A 110 -2.95 6.05 -9.89
C LEU A 110 -3.93 6.51 -10.97
N SER A 111 -3.46 6.43 -12.22
CA SER A 111 -4.31 6.65 -13.39
C SER A 111 -5.07 5.37 -13.74
N PRO A 112 -6.41 5.40 -13.83
CA PRO A 112 -7.21 4.23 -14.20
C PRO A 112 -6.95 3.84 -15.67
N SER A 113 -7.08 2.55 -15.95
CA SER A 113 -6.97 1.96 -17.30
C SER A 113 -8.21 2.23 -18.17
N SER A 114 -9.38 2.32 -17.54
CA SER A 114 -10.69 2.51 -18.18
C SER A 114 -11.28 3.89 -17.89
N LEU A 115 -12.08 4.40 -18.84
CA LEU A 115 -12.91 5.58 -18.66
C LEU A 115 -14.11 5.22 -17.77
N ALA A 116 -13.95 5.33 -16.46
CA ALA A 116 -15.03 5.16 -15.50
C ALA A 116 -15.88 6.44 -15.38
N THR A 117 -17.16 6.27 -15.02
CA THR A 117 -18.11 7.39 -14.95
C THR A 117 -18.13 8.05 -13.58
N SER A 118 -17.64 7.34 -12.55
CA SER A 118 -17.51 7.84 -11.19
C SER A 118 -16.14 7.52 -10.60
N ARG A 119 -15.73 8.32 -9.62
CA ARG A 119 -14.49 8.12 -8.88
C ARG A 119 -14.45 6.78 -8.12
N LYS A 120 -15.62 6.31 -7.68
CA LYS A 120 -15.80 5.01 -7.03
C LYS A 120 -15.52 3.86 -8.00
N GLU A 121 -16.06 3.93 -9.21
CA GLU A 121 -15.81 2.94 -10.27
C GLU A 121 -14.33 2.93 -10.68
N GLU A 122 -13.69 4.10 -10.81
CA GLU A 122 -12.25 4.19 -11.08
C GLU A 122 -11.44 3.44 -10.02
N LEU A 123 -11.75 3.69 -8.75
CA LEU A 123 -11.04 3.04 -7.63
C LEU A 123 -11.25 1.52 -7.64
N ILE A 124 -12.48 1.06 -7.84
CA ILE A 124 -12.77 -0.38 -7.90
C ILE A 124 -12.00 -1.03 -9.05
N SER A 125 -11.97 -0.40 -10.22
CA SER A 125 -11.21 -0.88 -11.38
C SER A 125 -9.72 -0.96 -11.05
N ILE A 126 -9.14 0.08 -10.43
CA ILE A 126 -7.73 0.10 -10.03
C ILE A 126 -7.42 -1.04 -9.06
N LEU A 127 -8.26 -1.25 -8.05
CA LEU A 127 -8.06 -2.29 -7.05
C LEU A 127 -8.16 -3.71 -7.64
N GLN A 128 -9.10 -3.94 -8.56
CA GLN A 128 -9.23 -5.21 -9.27
C GLN A 128 -8.01 -5.49 -10.16
N ASP A 129 -7.56 -4.49 -10.94
CA ASP A 129 -6.39 -4.61 -11.80
C ASP A 129 -5.12 -4.86 -10.98
N LEU A 130 -4.94 -4.18 -9.84
CA LEU A 130 -3.83 -4.42 -8.93
C LEU A 130 -3.90 -5.81 -8.29
N LYS A 131 -5.08 -6.29 -7.92
CA LYS A 131 -5.25 -7.65 -7.38
C LYS A 131 -4.81 -8.70 -8.40
N LEU A 132 -5.31 -8.60 -9.63
CA LEU A 132 -4.93 -9.49 -10.73
C LEU A 132 -3.43 -9.42 -10.99
N MET A 133 -2.85 -8.21 -11.00
CA MET A 133 -1.41 -8.01 -11.17
C MET A 133 -0.59 -8.68 -10.05
N ALA A 134 -1.04 -8.60 -8.80
CA ALA A 134 -0.38 -9.26 -7.68
C ALA A 134 -0.32 -10.79 -7.90
N GLU A 135 -1.46 -11.38 -8.25
CA GLU A 135 -1.61 -12.81 -8.51
C GLU A 135 -0.76 -13.28 -9.70
N GLU A 136 -0.87 -12.59 -10.84
CA GLU A 136 -0.18 -12.94 -12.09
C GLU A 136 1.34 -12.81 -11.97
N CYS A 137 1.82 -11.74 -11.33
CA CYS A 137 3.26 -11.51 -11.16
C CYS A 137 3.84 -12.25 -9.93
N HIS A 138 2.99 -12.90 -9.12
CA HIS A 138 3.37 -13.55 -7.86
C HIS A 138 4.14 -12.59 -6.91
N VAL A 139 3.68 -11.34 -6.82
CA VAL A 139 4.26 -10.29 -5.95
C VAL A 139 3.26 -9.89 -4.87
N ALA A 140 3.75 -9.46 -3.71
CA ALA A 140 2.89 -8.86 -2.69
C ALA A 140 2.71 -7.37 -2.99
N ILE A 141 1.49 -6.91 -3.21
CA ILE A 141 1.18 -5.49 -3.43
C ILE A 141 0.55 -4.90 -2.16
N ILE A 142 1.15 -3.83 -1.65
CA ILE A 142 0.68 -3.09 -0.48
C ILE A 142 0.29 -1.68 -0.92
N GLY A 143 -0.99 -1.39 -0.87
CA GLY A 143 -1.56 -0.11 -1.28
C GLY A 143 -1.93 0.76 -0.10
N LEU A 144 -1.36 1.96 0.00
CA LEU A 144 -1.83 2.91 1.00
C LEU A 144 -3.09 3.61 0.51
N PHE A 145 -4.08 3.68 1.39
CA PHE A 145 -5.37 4.31 1.12
C PHE A 145 -5.68 5.37 2.17
N GLN A 146 -5.89 6.61 1.73
CA GLN A 146 -6.28 7.69 2.63
C GLN A 146 -7.80 7.75 2.81
N LEU A 147 -8.26 7.70 4.06
CA LEU A 147 -9.67 7.91 4.38
C LEU A 147 -10.04 9.41 4.31
N PRO A 148 -11.28 9.75 3.90
CA PRO A 148 -11.78 11.12 3.96
C PRO A 148 -11.82 11.65 5.40
N LYS A 149 -11.62 12.97 5.56
CA LYS A 149 -11.45 13.65 6.87
C LYS A 149 -12.66 13.54 7.81
N CYS A 150 -13.87 13.30 7.30
CA CYS A 150 -15.10 13.16 8.08
C CYS A 150 -15.19 11.84 8.86
N PHE A 151 -14.26 10.92 8.62
CA PHE A 151 -14.24 9.63 9.29
C PHE A 151 -13.63 9.75 10.69
N GLY A 152 -14.49 9.91 11.70
CA GLY A 152 -14.12 9.94 13.11
C GLY A 152 -13.84 8.53 13.63
N MET A 153 -12.71 8.33 14.31
CA MET A 153 -12.20 7.00 14.65
C MET A 153 -12.37 6.74 16.15
N GLY A 154 -13.44 6.04 16.48
CA GLY A 154 -13.76 5.43 17.78
C GLY A 154 -14.70 4.22 17.65
N GLU A 155 -14.96 3.81 16.41
CA GLU A 155 -15.92 2.79 16.02
C GLU A 155 -15.14 1.59 15.47
N SER A 156 -15.49 0.39 15.94
CA SER A 156 -14.84 -0.86 15.54
C SER A 156 -15.11 -1.13 14.06
N TYR A 157 -14.34 -1.97 13.37
CA TYR A 157 -14.64 -2.31 11.96
C TYR A 157 -16.08 -2.82 11.76
N ASN A 158 -16.69 -3.38 12.82
CA ASN A 158 -18.10 -3.78 12.83
C ASN A 158 -19.11 -2.61 12.79
N ASP A 159 -18.73 -1.43 13.25
CA ASP A 159 -19.55 -0.22 13.21
C ASP A 159 -19.42 0.49 11.84
N LEU A 160 -18.31 0.26 11.11
CA LEU A 160 -18.08 0.77 9.75
C LEU A 160 -19.08 0.22 8.73
N ASN A 161 -19.59 -1.00 8.96
CA ASN A 161 -20.62 -1.62 8.12
C ASN A 161 -22.01 -0.98 8.28
N ASN A 162 -22.23 -0.13 9.29
CA ASN A 162 -23.53 0.52 9.57
C ASN A 162 -23.59 2.00 9.15
N SER A 163 -22.49 2.58 8.65
CA SER A 163 -22.48 3.93 8.13
C SER A 163 -22.47 3.91 6.60
N ASP A 164 -23.61 4.23 5.98
CA ASP A 164 -23.79 4.45 4.54
C ASP A 164 -22.90 5.61 4.03
N SER A 165 -21.60 5.37 3.87
CA SER A 165 -20.71 6.26 3.14
C SER A 165 -20.22 5.55 1.88
N ASP A 166 -20.59 6.10 0.72
CA ASP A 166 -20.40 5.49 -0.60
C ASP A 166 -18.94 5.13 -0.92
N ASP A 167 -17.96 5.79 -0.28
CA ASP A 167 -16.52 5.60 -0.51
C ASP A 167 -15.92 4.39 0.24
N ASP A 168 -16.47 3.97 1.39
CA ASP A 168 -15.87 2.88 2.18
C ASP A 168 -16.21 1.49 1.62
N SER A 169 -17.41 1.37 1.02
CA SER A 169 -17.85 0.19 0.26
C SER A 169 -16.99 -0.12 -0.98
N ALA A 170 -16.18 0.85 -1.46
CA ALA A 170 -15.36 0.67 -2.66
C ALA A 170 -14.15 -0.25 -2.45
N VAL A 171 -13.74 -0.46 -1.20
CA VAL A 171 -12.54 -1.26 -0.86
C VAL A 171 -12.92 -2.67 -0.39
N ASP A 172 -14.22 -2.97 -0.27
CA ASP A 172 -14.72 -4.27 0.15
C ASP A 172 -14.81 -5.25 -1.03
N ILE A 173 -13.67 -5.43 -1.70
CA ILE A 173 -13.54 -6.30 -2.87
C ILE A 173 -13.09 -7.68 -2.39
N PRO A 174 -13.80 -8.77 -2.74
CA PRO A 174 -13.42 -10.11 -2.35
C PRO A 174 -11.97 -10.46 -2.72
N GLY A 175 -11.23 -11.02 -1.76
CA GLY A 175 -9.83 -11.43 -1.95
C GLY A 175 -8.82 -10.29 -1.90
N ILE A 176 -9.22 -9.08 -1.51
CA ILE A 176 -8.31 -8.01 -1.09
C ILE A 176 -8.22 -8.02 0.43
N ASN A 177 -6.99 -8.07 0.97
CA ASN A 177 -6.77 -7.95 2.41
C ASN A 177 -6.88 -6.47 2.83
N VAL A 178 -7.45 -6.20 4.01
CA VAL A 178 -7.56 -4.83 4.53
C VAL A 178 -6.89 -4.74 5.90
N GLY A 179 -6.11 -3.68 6.09
CA GLY A 179 -5.54 -3.30 7.37
C GLY A 179 -5.77 -1.82 7.66
N LEU A 180 -5.82 -1.48 8.94
CA LEU A 180 -5.97 -0.10 9.43
C LEU A 180 -4.70 0.35 10.14
N ILE A 181 -4.31 1.60 9.93
CA ILE A 181 -3.32 2.30 10.77
C ILE A 181 -4.03 3.33 11.62
N ASP A 182 -3.85 3.25 12.94
CA ASP A 182 -4.37 4.21 13.92
C ASP A 182 -3.41 5.40 14.13
N ARG A 183 -3.83 6.36 14.97
CA ARG A 183 -3.06 7.59 15.25
C ARG A 183 -1.71 7.33 15.94
N ASP A 184 -1.57 6.19 16.59
CA ASP A 184 -0.32 5.76 17.22
C ASP A 184 0.61 5.05 16.20
N GLY A 185 0.18 4.97 14.94
CA GLY A 185 0.92 4.31 13.86
C GLY A 185 0.83 2.78 13.92
N LYS A 186 -0.08 2.22 14.72
CA LYS A 186 -0.22 0.78 14.89
C LYS A 186 -1.11 0.19 13.79
N TYR A 187 -0.62 -0.87 13.17
CA TYR A 187 -1.37 -1.64 12.18
C TYR A 187 -2.27 -2.68 12.84
N THR A 188 -3.50 -2.80 12.36
CA THR A 188 -4.45 -3.85 12.72
C THR A 188 -5.03 -4.45 11.44
N SER A 189 -4.92 -5.78 11.29
CA SER A 189 -5.59 -6.50 10.21
C SER A 189 -7.09 -6.54 10.47
N VAL A 190 -7.86 -6.44 9.40
CA VAL A 190 -9.30 -6.52 9.46
C VAL A 190 -9.72 -7.84 8.82
N ALA A 191 -10.58 -8.59 9.52
CA ALA A 191 -11.23 -9.76 8.94
C ALA A 191 -12.12 -9.32 7.76
N SER A 192 -11.85 -9.85 6.57
CA SER A 192 -12.75 -9.63 5.42
C SER A 192 -14.11 -10.26 5.75
N PRO A 193 -15.23 -9.56 5.52
CA PRO A 193 -16.57 -10.15 5.67
C PRO A 193 -16.80 -11.34 4.71
N PHE A 194 -15.91 -11.54 3.73
CA PHE A 194 -15.96 -12.62 2.75
C PHE A 194 -15.00 -13.78 3.03
N SER A 195 -14.32 -13.79 4.18
CA SER A 195 -13.56 -14.97 4.63
C SER A 195 -14.51 -16.00 5.25
N SER A 196 -15.21 -16.76 4.42
CA SER A 196 -16.02 -17.92 4.83
C SER A 196 -15.87 -19.03 3.79
#